data_AF-F7AVD2-F1
#
_entry.id   AF-F7AVD2-F1
#
_cell.length_a   1.000
_cell.length_b   1.000
_cell.length_c   1.000
_cell.angle_alpha   90.00
_cell.angle_beta   90.00
_cell.angle_gamma   90.00
#
_symmetry.space_group_name_H-M   'P 1'
#
loop_
_entity.id
_entity.type
_entity.pdbx_description
1 polymer ?
#
loop_
_entity_poly.entity_id
_entity_poly.type
_entity_poly.pdbx_seq_one_letter_code
_entity_poly.pdbx_strand_id
1 'polypeptide(L)'
;MYHYKTYIGGVLMMKNEHFSLCRGMSNKFWGWGREDDELYLRFKDNQLTLYRPTKLTTGYETFKHIHNKKRRPRDYNRYGEQKKAQFKRDTETGFDTIEYTLQSERTLTIDNAQVIIYNVLLACDKQVTPWCDHVK
;
A
#
# COMPACT_ATOMS: atom_id res chain seq x y z
N MET A 1 -15.98 -8.41 -3.15
CA MET A 1 -15.44 -7.14 -2.62
C MET A 1 -14.88 -7.45 -1.23
N TYR A 2 -13.81 -6.78 -0.79
CA TYR A 2 -13.04 -7.20 0.39
C TYR A 2 -13.84 -6.89 1.66
N HIS A 3 -14.39 -7.93 2.32
CA HIS A 3 -15.27 -7.79 3.49
C HIS A 3 -14.72 -8.56 4.68
N TYR A 4 -13.61 -8.10 5.22
CA TYR A 4 -13.08 -8.64 6.47
C TYR A 4 -12.78 -7.49 7.45
N LYS A 5 -12.92 -7.76 8.75
CA LYS A 5 -12.95 -6.73 9.80
C LYS A 5 -11.66 -5.89 9.89
N THR A 6 -10.54 -6.43 9.45
CA THR A 6 -9.22 -5.80 9.50
C THR A 6 -8.83 -5.10 8.20
N TYR A 7 -9.70 -5.10 7.18
CA TYR A 7 -9.42 -4.42 5.91
C TYR A 7 -9.30 -2.90 6.11
N ILE A 8 -8.18 -2.34 5.66
CA ILE A 8 -7.89 -0.89 5.69
C ILE A 8 -7.40 -0.33 4.34
N GLY A 9 -7.42 -1.13 3.27
CA GLY A 9 -7.01 -0.71 1.94
C GLY A 9 -8.04 0.21 1.23
N GLY A 10 -7.69 0.65 0.02
CA GLY A 10 -8.54 1.49 -0.81
C GLY A 10 -8.42 2.98 -0.50
N VAL A 11 -9.03 3.44 0.60
CA VAL A 11 -8.94 4.84 1.07
C VAL A 11 -8.74 4.86 2.57
N LEU A 12 -7.62 5.45 3.02
CA LEU A 12 -7.24 5.55 4.42
C LEU A 12 -6.72 6.96 4.70
N MET A 13 -7.16 7.55 5.82
CA MET A 13 -6.66 8.83 6.31
C MET A 13 -5.87 8.62 7.60
N MET A 14 -4.71 9.27 7.69
CA MET A 14 -3.80 9.14 8.83
C MET A 14 -3.12 10.48 9.07
N LYS A 15 -2.95 10.83 10.35
CA LYS A 15 -2.13 11.99 10.72
C LYS A 15 -0.65 11.67 10.54
N ASN A 16 0.16 12.67 10.22
CA ASN A 16 1.62 12.52 10.08
C ASN A 16 2.28 11.95 11.36
N GLU A 17 1.79 12.34 12.55
CA GLU A 17 2.28 11.83 13.83
C GLU A 17 2.05 10.31 13.97
N HIS A 18 0.87 9.82 13.59
CA HIS A 18 0.55 8.40 13.63
C HIS A 18 1.32 7.64 12.54
N PHE A 19 1.46 8.21 11.34
CA PHE A 19 2.25 7.60 10.26
C PHE A 19 3.71 7.44 10.69
N SER A 20 4.25 8.45 11.35
CA SER A 20 5.60 8.43 11.91
C SER A 20 5.75 7.37 13.00
N LEU A 21 4.78 7.29 13.93
CA LEU A 21 4.72 6.29 14.99
C LEU A 21 4.72 4.85 14.44
N CYS A 22 4.04 4.62 13.31
CA CYS A 22 4.04 3.33 12.64
C CYS A 22 5.28 3.06 11.77
N ARG A 23 6.24 4.01 11.67
CA ARG A 23 7.31 3.96 10.66
C ARG A 23 6.77 3.77 9.24
N GLY A 24 5.58 4.30 8.96
CA GLY A 24 4.93 4.18 7.66
C GLY A 24 4.51 2.75 7.31
N MET A 25 4.57 2.41 6.02
CA MET A 25 4.27 1.07 5.51
C MET A 25 5.56 0.25 5.32
N SER A 26 5.44 -1.07 5.30
CA SER A 26 6.55 -1.97 4.94
C SER A 26 6.98 -1.80 3.48
N ASN A 27 8.28 -1.90 3.22
CA ASN A 27 8.89 -1.85 1.89
C ASN A 27 8.96 -3.23 1.21
N LYS A 28 8.45 -4.29 1.85
CA LYS A 28 8.65 -5.68 1.39
C LYS A 28 7.56 -6.20 0.45
N PHE A 29 6.50 -5.44 0.21
CA PHE A 29 5.33 -5.87 -0.56
C PHE A 29 5.44 -5.45 -2.03
N TRP A 30 5.95 -6.35 -2.87
CA TRP A 30 5.94 -6.23 -4.33
C TRP A 30 4.83 -7.10 -4.94
N GLY A 31 4.12 -6.57 -5.93
CA GLY A 31 2.90 -7.19 -6.47
C GLY A 31 1.65 -6.85 -5.65
N TRP A 32 0.53 -7.54 -5.91
CA TRP A 32 -0.75 -7.20 -5.28
C TRP A 32 -0.94 -7.86 -3.90
N GLY A 33 -1.20 -7.06 -2.87
CA GLY A 33 -1.86 -7.42 -1.62
C GLY A 33 -0.95 -7.66 -0.42
N ARG A 34 -1.57 -7.60 0.77
CA ARG A 34 -1.01 -7.82 2.13
C ARG A 34 -0.27 -6.63 2.74
N GLU A 35 0.00 -5.58 1.97
CA GLU A 35 0.63 -4.35 2.48
C GLU A 35 -0.29 -3.61 3.46
N ASP A 36 -1.59 -3.61 3.19
CA ASP A 36 -2.63 -3.00 4.02
C ASP A 36 -2.87 -3.82 5.30
N ASP A 37 -2.88 -5.14 5.19
CA ASP A 37 -2.93 -6.05 6.35
C ASP A 37 -1.72 -5.87 7.28
N GLU A 38 -0.53 -5.66 6.74
CA GLU A 38 0.68 -5.43 7.53
C GLU A 38 0.64 -4.07 8.23
N LEU A 39 0.20 -3.02 7.53
CA LEU A 39 -0.03 -1.70 8.13
C LEU A 39 -1.06 -1.76 9.27
N TYR A 40 -2.12 -2.57 9.14
CA TYR A 40 -3.08 -2.78 10.23
C TYR A 40 -2.43 -3.37 11.48
N LEU A 41 -1.46 -4.29 11.33
CA LEU A 41 -0.70 -4.81 12.47
C LEU A 41 0.15 -3.70 13.11
N ARG A 42 0.74 -2.79 12.33
CA ARG A 42 1.45 -1.62 12.87
C ARG A 42 0.54 -0.74 13.73
N PHE A 43 -0.73 -0.60 13.35
CA PHE A 43 -1.70 0.16 14.15
C PHE A 43 -1.96 -0.53 15.49
N LYS A 44 -2.06 -1.87 15.48
CA LYS A 44 -2.23 -2.66 16.70
C LYS A 44 -1.03 -2.56 17.63
N ASP A 45 0.18 -2.68 17.09
CA ASP A 45 1.42 -2.57 17.87
C ASP A 45 1.54 -1.20 18.56
N ASN A 46 1.07 -0.14 17.89
CA ASN A 46 1.10 1.23 18.39
C ASN A 46 -0.19 1.66 19.10
N GLN A 47 -1.10 0.72 19.41
CA GLN A 47 -2.37 0.96 20.11
C GLN A 47 -3.22 2.08 19.47
N LEU A 48 -3.11 2.22 18.15
CA LEU A 48 -3.89 3.20 17.39
C LEU A 48 -5.32 2.71 17.16
N THR A 49 -6.28 3.59 17.40
CA THR A 49 -7.69 3.30 17.13
C THR A 49 -8.02 3.57 15.66
N LEU A 50 -8.58 2.55 15.00
CA LEU A 50 -9.10 2.68 13.64
C LEU A 50 -10.56 3.14 13.67
N TYR A 51 -10.85 4.26 13.02
CA TYR A 51 -12.20 4.78 12.84
C TYR A 51 -12.70 4.49 11.42
N ARG A 52 -14.00 4.21 11.29
CA ARG A 52 -14.69 4.05 10.01
C ARG A 52 -15.91 4.95 9.97
N PRO A 53 -16.31 5.47 8.79
CA PRO A 53 -17.57 6.20 8.66
C PRO A 53 -18.73 5.38 9.22
N THR A 54 -19.52 5.99 10.08
CA THR A 54 -20.75 5.41 10.61
C THR A 54 -21.95 6.03 9.90
N LYS A 55 -23.11 5.35 9.94
CA LYS A 55 -24.37 5.83 9.34
C LYS A 55 -24.35 6.00 7.82
N LEU A 56 -23.50 5.26 7.11
CA LEU A 56 -23.57 5.15 5.65
C LEU A 56 -24.79 4.29 5.26
N THR A 57 -25.63 4.80 4.37
CA THR A 57 -26.85 4.12 3.89
C THR A 57 -26.71 3.57 2.46
N THR A 58 -25.70 4.00 1.73
CA THR A 58 -25.47 3.73 0.30
C THR A 58 -24.92 2.32 0.00
N GLY A 59 -24.54 1.55 1.02
CA GLY A 59 -24.03 0.19 0.85
C GLY A 59 -22.83 0.12 -0.12
N TYR A 60 -22.91 -0.77 -1.12
CA TYR A 60 -21.85 -0.93 -2.12
C TYR A 60 -21.77 0.20 -3.15
N GLU A 61 -22.79 1.04 -3.24
CA GLU A 61 -22.82 2.20 -4.15
C GLU A 61 -22.11 3.43 -3.57
N THR A 62 -21.55 3.31 -2.36
CA THR A 62 -20.74 4.37 -1.73
C THR A 62 -19.55 4.78 -2.61
N PHE A 63 -18.97 3.84 -3.36
CA PHE A 63 -17.82 4.09 -4.22
C PHE A 63 -18.00 3.49 -5.61
N LYS A 64 -17.75 4.30 -6.63
CA LYS A 64 -17.64 3.82 -8.02
C LYS A 64 -16.24 3.23 -8.26
N HIS A 65 -16.10 1.91 -8.14
CA HIS A 65 -14.83 1.23 -8.38
C HIS A 65 -14.63 0.87 -9.86
N ILE A 66 -14.06 1.81 -10.65
CA ILE A 66 -13.81 1.64 -12.10
C ILE A 66 -12.54 0.78 -12.32
N HIS A 67 -12.67 -0.53 -12.12
CA HIS A 67 -11.55 -1.47 -12.20
C HIS A 67 -11.96 -2.76 -12.92
N ASN A 68 -11.86 -2.75 -14.25
CA ASN A 68 -12.09 -3.95 -15.06
C ASN A 68 -10.91 -4.92 -14.91
N LYS A 69 -11.17 -6.14 -14.43
CA LYS A 69 -10.14 -7.15 -14.13
C LYS A 69 -9.34 -7.62 -15.36
N LYS A 70 -9.92 -7.57 -16.57
CA LYS A 70 -9.22 -7.95 -17.80
C LYS A 70 -8.29 -6.82 -18.27
N ARG A 71 -8.76 -5.57 -18.18
CA ARG A 71 -7.97 -4.38 -18.56
C ARG A 71 -6.89 -4.02 -17.53
N ARG A 72 -7.17 -4.27 -16.26
CA ARG A 72 -6.30 -4.01 -15.12
C ARG A 72 -6.21 -5.30 -14.30
N PRO A 73 -5.48 -6.31 -14.77
CA PRO A 73 -5.25 -7.51 -13.99
C PRO A 73 -4.43 -7.15 -12.74
N ARG A 74 -4.72 -7.82 -11.63
CA ARG A 74 -3.88 -7.73 -10.44
C ARG A 74 -2.75 -8.74 -10.56
N ASP A 75 -1.56 -8.34 -10.14
CA ASP A 75 -0.42 -9.25 -10.04
C ASP A 75 -0.51 -10.10 -8.77
N TYR A 76 -1.14 -11.26 -8.90
CA TYR A 76 -1.30 -12.23 -7.80
C TYR A 76 -0.17 -13.24 -7.72
N ASN A 77 0.82 -13.18 -8.61
CA ASN A 77 1.88 -14.17 -8.62
C ASN A 77 2.68 -14.10 -7.32
N ARG A 78 3.15 -15.27 -6.89
CA ARG A 78 3.97 -15.42 -5.68
C ARG A 78 5.18 -16.25 -6.01
N TYR A 79 6.34 -15.75 -5.63
CA TYR A 79 7.60 -16.31 -6.07
C TYR A 79 8.49 -16.68 -4.87
N GLY A 80 9.09 -17.86 -4.94
CA GLY A 80 9.90 -18.41 -3.85
C GLY A 80 9.17 -18.33 -2.50
N GLU A 81 9.84 -17.73 -1.51
CA GLU A 81 9.33 -17.63 -0.14
C GLU A 81 8.32 -16.49 0.08
N GLN A 82 7.98 -15.69 -0.95
CA GLN A 82 7.05 -14.56 -0.83
C GLN A 82 5.71 -14.97 -0.21
N LYS A 83 5.21 -16.16 -0.55
CA LYS A 83 3.92 -16.68 -0.02
C LYS A 83 3.94 -16.81 1.50
N LYS A 84 5.09 -17.16 2.10
CA LYS A 84 5.27 -17.24 3.56
C LYS A 84 5.64 -15.86 4.13
N ALA A 85 6.52 -15.12 3.45
CA ALA A 85 7.00 -13.82 3.91
C ALA A 85 5.88 -12.78 4.08
N GLN A 86 4.88 -12.77 3.19
CA GLN A 86 3.76 -11.81 3.23
C GLN A 86 2.85 -11.89 4.49
N PHE A 87 3.02 -12.91 5.33
CA PHE A 87 2.30 -13.07 6.60
C PHE A 87 3.18 -12.78 7.82
N LYS A 88 4.49 -12.58 7.62
CA LYS A 88 5.40 -12.22 8.71
C LYS A 88 5.30 -10.72 8.97
N ARG A 89 5.26 -10.33 10.24
CA ARG A 89 5.33 -8.93 10.64
C ARG A 89 6.69 -8.36 10.26
N ASP A 90 6.71 -7.20 9.59
CA ASP A 90 7.95 -6.55 9.19
C ASP A 90 8.33 -5.41 10.14
N THR A 91 9.20 -5.71 11.10
CA THR A 91 9.71 -4.73 12.07
C THR A 91 10.96 -3.99 11.60
N GLU A 92 11.48 -4.35 10.42
CA GLU A 92 12.77 -3.88 9.93
C GLU A 92 12.62 -2.68 9.01
N THR A 93 11.65 -2.73 8.06
CA THR A 93 11.50 -1.69 7.04
C THR A 93 10.31 -0.75 7.28
N GLY A 94 10.35 0.41 6.63
CA GLY A 94 9.47 1.56 6.88
C GLY A 94 9.83 2.76 6.01
N PHE A 95 9.16 3.90 6.21
CA PHE A 95 9.45 5.14 5.47
C PHE A 95 10.89 5.64 5.69
N ASP A 96 11.49 5.29 6.82
CA ASP A 96 12.83 5.67 7.24
C ASP A 96 13.93 4.79 6.63
N THR A 97 13.55 3.74 5.91
CA THR A 97 14.46 2.75 5.27
C THR A 97 14.14 2.53 3.80
N ILE A 98 13.19 3.27 3.24
CA ILE A 98 12.84 3.14 1.82
C ILE A 98 13.98 3.69 0.96
N GLU A 99 14.45 2.87 0.03
CA GLU A 99 15.46 3.27 -0.94
C GLU A 99 14.78 3.59 -2.28
N TYR A 100 14.92 4.84 -2.73
CA TYR A 100 14.36 5.29 -4.00
C TYR A 100 15.16 6.46 -4.57
N THR A 101 14.97 6.70 -5.86
CA THR A 101 15.45 7.90 -6.56
C THR A 101 14.25 8.63 -7.15
N LEU A 102 14.09 9.91 -6.84
CA LEU A 102 13.15 10.78 -7.54
C LEU A 102 13.75 11.16 -8.89
N GLN A 103 13.25 10.56 -9.97
CA GLN A 103 13.75 10.79 -11.32
C GLN A 103 13.26 12.12 -11.90
N SER A 104 12.03 12.51 -11.60
CA SER A 104 11.50 13.83 -11.97
C SER A 104 10.25 14.19 -11.18
N GLU A 105 10.01 15.47 -11.00
CA GLU A 105 8.76 16.06 -10.52
C GLU A 105 8.13 16.88 -11.64
N ARG A 106 6.82 16.74 -11.87
CA ARG A 106 6.10 17.46 -12.92
C ARG A 106 4.73 17.93 -12.43
N THR A 107 4.44 19.21 -12.56
CA THR A 107 3.09 19.74 -12.35
C THR A 107 2.27 19.59 -13.63
N LEU A 108 1.12 18.92 -13.54
CA LEU A 108 0.10 18.88 -14.59
C LEU A 108 -1.13 19.66 -14.14
N THR A 109 -1.90 20.15 -15.10
CA THR A 109 -3.23 20.72 -14.85
C THR A 109 -4.27 19.95 -15.66
N ILE A 110 -5.31 19.45 -15.00
CA ILE A 110 -6.43 18.73 -15.62
C ILE A 110 -7.71 19.46 -15.22
N ASP A 111 -8.42 20.04 -16.19
CA ASP A 111 -9.65 20.81 -15.95
C ASP A 111 -9.50 21.86 -14.82
N ASN A 112 -8.38 22.58 -14.83
CA ASN A 112 -7.95 23.57 -13.82
C ASN A 112 -7.51 23.02 -12.46
N ALA A 113 -7.57 21.70 -12.24
CA ALA A 113 -6.99 21.08 -11.06
C ALA A 113 -5.49 20.81 -11.26
N GLN A 114 -4.64 21.38 -10.41
CA GLN A 114 -3.21 21.09 -10.41
C GLN A 114 -2.92 19.77 -9.69
N VAL A 115 -2.08 18.95 -10.30
CA VAL A 115 -1.57 17.70 -9.73
C VAL A 115 -0.07 17.63 -9.93
N ILE A 116 0.65 17.09 -8.94
CA ILE A 116 2.09 16.85 -9.04
C ILE A 116 2.32 15.37 -9.30
N ILE A 117 3.07 15.06 -10.35
CA ILE A 117 3.51 13.71 -10.69
C ILE A 117 4.97 13.57 -10.26
N TYR A 118 5.22 12.63 -9.36
CA TYR A 118 6.55 12.18 -8.99
C TYR A 118 6.88 10.89 -9.74
N ASN A 119 7.91 10.91 -10.57
CA ASN A 119 8.47 9.70 -11.17
C ASN A 119 9.51 9.12 -10.21
N VAL A 120 9.16 8.01 -9.55
CA VAL A 120 9.96 7.39 -8.50
C VAL A 120 10.52 6.07 -9.02
N LEU A 121 11.85 5.94 -8.99
CA LEU A 121 12.54 4.67 -9.19
C LEU A 121 12.79 4.03 -7.83
N LEU A 122 12.07 2.95 -7.53
CA LEU A 122 12.27 2.18 -6.30
C LEU A 122 13.48 1.28 -6.44
N ALA A 123 14.35 1.26 -5.43
CA ALA A 123 15.42 0.27 -5.36
C ALA A 123 14.84 -1.06 -4.88
N CYS A 124 15.48 -2.16 -5.29
CA CYS A 124 15.21 -3.47 -4.74
C CYS A 124 16.52 -4.16 -4.33
N ASP A 125 16.61 -4.49 -3.05
CA ASP A 125 17.56 -5.48 -2.57
C ASP A 125 17.02 -6.89 -2.84
N LYS A 126 17.58 -7.55 -3.86
CA LYS A 126 17.20 -8.91 -4.26
C LYS A 126 17.61 -9.97 -3.23
N GLN A 127 18.47 -9.66 -2.27
CA GLN A 127 18.81 -10.58 -1.18
C GLN A 127 17.70 -10.62 -0.12
N VAL A 128 17.05 -9.48 0.13
CA VAL A 128 15.97 -9.33 1.12
C VAL A 128 14.61 -9.63 0.51
N THR A 129 14.31 -9.01 -0.64
CA THR A 129 13.08 -9.20 -1.39
C THR A 129 13.39 -9.64 -2.81
N PRO A 130 13.83 -10.90 -3.02
CA PRO A 130 14.05 -11.44 -4.36
C PRO A 130 12.77 -11.42 -5.20
N TRP A 131 11.61 -11.18 -4.58
CA TRP A 131 10.33 -11.08 -5.26
C TRP A 131 9.93 -9.75 -5.88
N CYS A 132 10.84 -8.77 -5.85
CA CYS A 132 10.63 -7.47 -6.48
C CYS A 132 10.81 -7.49 -8.01
N ASP A 133 11.52 -8.48 -8.52
CA ASP A 133 11.91 -8.56 -9.92
C ASP A 133 11.85 -10.02 -10.36
N HIS A 134 10.87 -10.29 -11.21
CA HIS A 134 10.62 -11.59 -11.81
C HIS A 134 10.60 -11.53 -13.32
N VAL A 135 11.31 -10.54 -13.87
CA VAL A 135 11.62 -10.56 -15.29
C VAL A 135 12.38 -11.86 -15.56
N LYS A 136 11.74 -12.73 -16.34
CA LYS A 136 12.41 -13.87 -16.97
C LYS A 136 13.37 -13.37 -18.02
#